data_AF-A8EQS0-F1
#
_entry.id   AF-A8EQS0-F1
#
_cell.length_a   1.000
_cell.length_b   1.000
_cell.length_c   1.000
_cell.angle_alpha   90.00
_cell.angle_beta   90.00
_cell.angle_gamma   90.00
#
_symmetry.space_group_name_H-M   'P 1'
#
loop_
_entity.id
_entity.type
_entity.pdbx_description
1 polymer ?
#
loop_
_entity_poly.entity_id
_entity_poly.type
_entity_poly.pdbx_seq_one_letter_code
_entity_poly.pdbx_strand_id
1 'polypeptide(L)'
;MKYLLIFFAIFAVVIIVIAISFASGVISVLPKEIGEYGQLGDFFGGTLNPIFAFFAFLTLLYTVYLQSETLKVSRKELLATKEELEKSRIAQEEQSESLKLQNQATKLQMFENTFFKLFEQHNKMLDNCYNSHGIISILNYQSNRINDVGGVLKDANKNELIDNFRYTNEHNNAVKNYFMVLYQLLKFIDIQCIKNNFDAKFFTNMVRAILDNEILKALAVNIVAYKDFTQYKEYVEKYELFEHLYIDDKDVNSNLLFDVLIEYDKKAFGKNEKILDKYNELKESKQ
;
A
#
# COMPACT_ATOMS: atom_id res chain seq x y z
N MET A 1 -40.34 3.83 -43.92
CA MET A 1 -39.85 4.49 -45.14
C MET A 1 -40.22 3.77 -46.44
N LYS A 2 -39.92 2.47 -46.63
CA LYS A 2 -40.24 1.74 -47.88
C LYS A 2 -41.69 1.87 -48.32
N TYR A 3 -42.66 1.64 -47.44
CA TYR A 3 -44.08 1.73 -47.77
C TYR A 3 -44.56 3.15 -48.10
N LEU A 4 -43.92 4.17 -47.51
CA LEU A 4 -44.27 5.58 -47.75
C LEU A 4 -43.76 6.04 -49.12
N LEU A 5 -42.56 5.61 -49.51
CA LEU A 5 -42.00 5.85 -50.86
C LEU A 5 -42.82 5.16 -51.95
N ILE A 6 -43.29 3.92 -51.69
CA ILE A 6 -44.15 3.18 -52.62
C ILE A 6 -45.50 3.89 -52.77
N PHE A 7 -46.09 4.37 -51.67
CA PHE A 7 -47.34 5.13 -51.71
C PHE A 7 -47.21 6.43 -52.52
N PHE A 8 -46.16 7.22 -52.29
CA PHE A 8 -45.91 8.46 -53.06
C PHE A 8 -45.63 8.18 -54.54
N ALA A 9 -44.92 7.10 -54.87
CA ALA A 9 -44.67 6.70 -56.26
C ALA A 9 -45.96 6.31 -56.98
N ILE A 10 -46.83 5.52 -56.33
CA ILE A 10 -48.14 5.13 -56.87
C ILE A 10 -49.04 6.37 -57.02
N PHE A 11 -49.06 7.26 -56.03
CA PHE A 11 -49.84 8.49 -56.08
C PHE A 11 -49.39 9.42 -57.21
N ALA A 12 -48.09 9.57 -57.44
CA ALA A 12 -47.55 10.33 -58.57
C ALA A 12 -47.94 9.72 -59.92
N VAL A 13 -47.89 8.39 -60.06
CA VAL A 13 -48.34 7.69 -61.28
C VAL A 13 -49.83 7.88 -61.52
N VAL A 14 -50.66 7.82 -60.48
CA VAL A 14 -52.11 8.08 -60.58
C VAL A 14 -52.39 9.51 -61.02
N ILE A 15 -51.69 10.51 -60.47
CA ILE A 15 -51.82 11.91 -60.90
C ILE A 15 -51.40 12.07 -62.37
N ILE A 16 -50.31 11.42 -62.79
CA ILE A 16 -49.84 11.45 -64.18
C ILE A 16 -50.87 10.79 -65.11
N VAL A 17 -51.44 9.65 -64.74
CA VAL A 17 -52.47 8.95 -65.53
C VAL A 17 -53.75 9.77 -65.62
N ILE A 18 -54.17 10.43 -64.53
CA ILE A 18 -55.31 11.34 -64.53
C ILE A 18 -55.02 12.55 -65.41
N ALA A 19 -53.82 13.15 -65.32
CA ALA A 19 -53.42 14.27 -66.16
C ALA A 19 -53.36 13.90 -67.65
N ILE A 20 -52.87 12.70 -67.99
CA ILE A 20 -52.82 12.19 -69.37
C ILE A 20 -54.23 11.87 -69.89
N SER A 21 -55.09 11.25 -69.07
CA SER A 21 -56.47 10.92 -69.44
C SER A 21 -57.34 12.17 -69.57
N PHE A 22 -57.06 13.20 -68.77
CA PHE A 22 -57.70 14.50 -68.88
C PHE A 22 -57.19 15.26 -70.10
N ALA A 23 -55.88 15.23 -70.39
CA ALA A 23 -55.31 15.81 -71.60
C ALA A 23 -55.88 15.15 -72.87
N SER A 24 -56.06 13.83 -72.90
CA SER A 24 -56.67 13.13 -74.04
C SER A 24 -58.18 13.42 -74.19
N GLY A 25 -58.91 13.58 -73.09
CA GLY A 25 -60.31 14.02 -73.09
C GLY A 25 -60.49 15.48 -73.53
N VAL A 26 -59.63 16.39 -73.06
CA VAL A 26 -59.65 17.82 -73.39
C VAL A 26 -59.18 18.10 -74.83
N ILE A 27 -58.26 17.31 -75.38
CA ILE A 27 -57.85 17.39 -76.79
C ILE A 27 -59.04 17.17 -77.75
N SER A 28 -60.10 16.47 -77.32
CA SER A 28 -61.31 16.26 -78.13
C SER A 28 -62.34 17.41 -78.07
N VAL A 29 -62.19 18.36 -77.13
CA VAL A 29 -63.09 19.52 -76.92
C VAL A 29 -62.26 20.75 -76.52
N LEU A 30 -61.35 21.19 -77.39
CA LEU A 30 -60.52 22.36 -77.12
C LEU A 30 -61.31 23.67 -77.35
N PRO A 31 -61.34 24.59 -76.36
CA PRO A 31 -61.84 25.94 -76.57
C PRO A 31 -60.88 26.78 -77.44
N LYS A 32 -61.43 27.70 -78.25
CA LYS A 32 -60.70 28.43 -79.30
C LYS A 32 -60.00 29.71 -78.83
N GLU A 33 -60.23 30.16 -77.60
CA GLU A 33 -59.62 31.40 -77.04
C GLU A 33 -58.77 31.15 -75.80
N ILE A 34 -57.67 31.91 -75.69
CA ILE A 34 -56.61 31.74 -74.66
C ILE A 34 -57.15 32.01 -73.23
N GLY A 35 -58.19 32.84 -73.07
CA GLY A 35 -58.76 33.20 -71.76
C GLY A 35 -59.48 32.06 -71.03
N GLU A 36 -60.10 31.12 -71.78
CA GLU A 36 -60.83 29.97 -71.20
C GLU A 36 -59.86 28.93 -70.63
N TYR A 37 -58.63 28.84 -71.15
CA TYR A 37 -57.55 28.04 -70.54
C TYR A 37 -57.10 28.59 -69.17
N GLY A 38 -57.19 29.91 -68.98
CA GLY A 38 -56.91 30.57 -67.70
C GLY A 38 -57.88 30.13 -66.60
N GLN A 39 -59.19 30.18 -66.86
CA GLN A 39 -60.22 29.76 -65.91
C GLN A 39 -60.14 28.26 -65.56
N LEU A 40 -59.79 27.43 -66.54
CA LEU A 40 -59.57 26.00 -66.33
C LEU A 40 -58.36 25.76 -65.43
N GLY A 41 -57.27 26.51 -65.68
CA GLY A 41 -56.10 26.55 -64.80
C GLY A 41 -56.43 27.02 -63.38
N ASP A 42 -57.27 28.03 -63.23
CA ASP A 42 -57.70 28.56 -61.93
C ASP A 42 -58.57 27.55 -61.15
N PHE A 43 -59.44 26.80 -61.82
CA PHE A 43 -60.22 25.72 -61.17
C PHE A 43 -59.33 24.59 -60.66
N PHE A 44 -58.36 24.15 -61.47
CA PHE A 44 -57.38 23.15 -61.07
C PHE A 44 -56.47 23.65 -59.97
N GLY A 45 -55.94 24.87 -60.09
CA GLY A 45 -55.11 25.51 -59.06
C GLY A 45 -55.87 25.69 -57.74
N GLY A 46 -57.13 26.13 -57.81
CA GLY A 46 -58.01 26.31 -56.65
C GLY A 46 -58.43 25.01 -55.95
N THR A 47 -58.46 23.88 -56.67
CA THR A 47 -58.82 22.58 -56.10
C THR A 47 -57.60 21.78 -55.66
N LEU A 48 -56.54 21.74 -56.47
CA LEU A 48 -55.34 20.95 -56.21
C LEU A 48 -54.45 21.57 -55.12
N ASN A 49 -54.30 22.90 -55.06
CA ASN A 49 -53.45 23.54 -54.04
C ASN A 49 -53.94 23.24 -52.61
N PRO A 50 -55.24 23.34 -52.26
CA PRO A 50 -55.71 22.94 -50.93
C PRO A 50 -55.53 21.46 -50.64
N ILE A 51 -55.71 20.57 -51.63
CA ILE A 51 -55.48 19.13 -51.48
C ILE A 51 -54.00 18.86 -51.18
N PHE A 52 -53.07 19.47 -51.93
CA PHE A 52 -51.64 19.35 -51.65
C PHE A 52 -51.24 19.96 -50.31
N ALA A 53 -51.82 21.11 -49.94
CA ALA A 53 -51.61 21.72 -48.62
C ALA A 53 -52.09 20.79 -47.48
N PHE A 54 -53.21 20.11 -47.66
CA PHE A 54 -53.71 19.12 -46.70
C PHE A 54 -52.77 17.91 -46.57
N PHE A 55 -52.27 17.36 -47.68
CA PHE A 55 -51.28 16.28 -47.64
C PHE A 55 -49.94 16.72 -47.02
N ALA A 56 -49.51 17.96 -47.27
CA ALA A 56 -48.34 18.55 -46.62
C ALA A 56 -48.55 18.65 -45.10
N PHE A 57 -49.73 19.07 -44.66
CA PHE A 57 -50.09 19.11 -43.24
C PHE A 57 -50.13 17.71 -42.59
N LEU A 58 -50.72 16.71 -43.26
CA LEU A 58 -50.70 15.32 -42.78
C LEU A 58 -49.27 14.77 -42.67
N THR A 59 -48.41 15.10 -43.63
CA THR A 59 -46.99 14.71 -43.61
C THR A 59 -46.25 15.37 -42.44
N LEU A 60 -46.55 16.63 -42.14
CA LEU A 60 -46.01 17.35 -40.98
C LEU A 60 -46.46 16.66 -39.67
N LEU A 61 -47.75 16.36 -39.52
CA LEU A 61 -48.30 15.66 -38.34
C LEU A 61 -47.64 14.29 -38.14
N TYR A 62 -47.48 13.52 -39.22
CA TYR A 62 -46.80 12.23 -39.17
C TYR A 62 -45.32 12.37 -38.76
N THR A 63 -44.65 13.43 -39.23
CA THR A 63 -43.27 13.73 -38.83
C THR A 63 -43.17 14.07 -37.34
N VAL A 64 -44.10 14.90 -36.81
CA VAL A 64 -44.17 15.22 -35.37
C VAL A 64 -44.42 13.96 -34.54
N TYR A 65 -45.31 13.08 -35.01
CA TYR A 65 -45.55 11.79 -34.36
C TYR A 65 -44.27 10.94 -34.30
N LEU A 66 -43.55 10.78 -35.41
CA LEU A 66 -42.29 10.04 -35.44
C LEU A 66 -41.22 10.66 -34.54
N GLN A 67 -41.09 11.98 -34.52
CA GLN A 67 -40.16 12.69 -33.64
C GLN A 67 -40.48 12.43 -32.16
N SER A 68 -41.76 12.41 -31.79
CA SER A 68 -42.20 12.09 -30.43
C SER A 68 -41.79 10.68 -30.00
N GLU A 69 -41.97 9.68 -30.88
CA GLU A 69 -41.53 8.31 -30.60
C GLU A 69 -40.00 8.19 -30.48
N THR A 70 -39.25 8.83 -31.37
CA THR A 70 -37.78 8.88 -31.29
C THR A 70 -37.31 9.50 -29.97
N LEU A 71 -37.95 10.58 -29.51
CA LEU A 71 -37.63 11.21 -28.22
C LEU A 71 -37.92 10.28 -27.03
N LYS A 72 -39.01 9.50 -27.07
CA LYS A 72 -39.30 8.51 -26.03
C LYS A 72 -38.22 7.43 -25.95
N VAL A 73 -37.82 6.88 -27.10
CA VAL A 73 -36.76 5.88 -27.16
C VAL A 73 -35.43 6.46 -26.66
N SER A 74 -35.06 7.66 -27.11
CA SER A 74 -33.83 8.33 -26.67
C SER A 74 -33.80 8.61 -25.17
N ARG A 75 -34.93 9.02 -24.56
CA ARG A 75 -35.03 9.17 -23.11
C ARG A 75 -34.83 7.84 -22.38
N LYS A 76 -35.39 6.74 -22.90
CA LYS A 76 -35.22 5.41 -22.32
C LYS A 76 -33.76 4.95 -22.37
N GLU A 77 -33.10 5.13 -23.52
CA GLU A 77 -31.66 4.82 -23.66
C GLU A 77 -30.81 5.66 -22.71
N LEU A 78 -31.07 6.97 -22.61
CA LEU A 78 -30.35 7.85 -21.68
C LEU A 78 -30.50 7.41 -20.22
N LEU A 79 -31.70 6.98 -19.81
CA LEU A 79 -31.93 6.46 -18.46
C LEU A 79 -31.14 5.17 -18.21
N ALA A 80 -31.13 4.24 -19.17
CA ALA A 80 -30.34 3.02 -19.07
C ALA A 80 -28.83 3.32 -19.00
N THR A 81 -28.32 4.25 -19.83
CA THR A 81 -26.91 4.67 -19.80
C THR A 81 -26.54 5.31 -18.47
N LYS A 82 -27.42 6.14 -17.89
CA LYS A 82 -27.18 6.72 -16.56
C LYS A 82 -27.10 5.65 -15.47
N GLU A 83 -27.97 4.65 -15.53
CA GLU A 83 -27.94 3.53 -14.58
C GLU A 83 -26.66 2.71 -14.70
N GLU A 84 -26.21 2.43 -15.92
CA GLU A 84 -24.97 1.69 -16.17
C GLU A 84 -23.72 2.49 -15.74
N LEU A 85 -23.71 3.80 -16.00
CA LEU A 85 -22.63 4.69 -15.54
C LEU A 85 -22.56 4.73 -14.01
N GLU A 86 -23.71 4.77 -13.32
CA GLU A 86 -23.74 4.74 -11.86
C GLU A 86 -23.22 3.41 -11.31
N LYS A 87 -23.61 2.28 -11.91
CA LYS A 87 -23.04 0.97 -11.56
C LYS A 87 -21.52 0.92 -11.79
N SER A 88 -21.05 1.49 -12.90
CA SER A 88 -19.61 1.56 -13.19
C SER A 88 -18.86 2.44 -12.19
N ARG A 89 -19.45 3.56 -11.75
CA ARG A 89 -18.87 4.44 -10.72
C ARG A 89 -18.70 3.69 -9.41
N ILE A 90 -19.76 2.98 -8.96
CA ILE A 90 -19.74 2.18 -7.73
C ILE A 90 -18.66 1.09 -7.82
N ALA A 91 -18.62 0.32 -8.91
CA ALA A 91 -17.61 -0.72 -9.08
C ALA A 91 -16.17 -0.16 -9.09
N GLN A 92 -15.96 1.03 -9.66
CA GLN A 92 -14.66 1.70 -9.66
C GLN A 92 -14.25 2.19 -8.27
N GLU A 93 -15.21 2.66 -7.46
CA GLU A 93 -15.00 3.04 -6.07
C GLU A 93 -14.61 1.83 -5.22
N GLU A 94 -15.37 0.73 -5.31
CA GLU A 94 -15.05 -0.54 -4.63
C GLU A 94 -13.66 -1.07 -5.05
N GLN A 95 -13.33 -1.00 -6.34
CA GLN A 95 -12.02 -1.39 -6.84
C GLN A 95 -10.89 -0.50 -6.28
N SER A 96 -11.13 0.81 -6.18
CA SER A 96 -10.17 1.76 -5.59
C SER A 96 -9.89 1.42 -4.14
N GLU A 97 -10.93 1.08 -3.37
CA GLU A 97 -10.78 0.64 -1.98
C GLU A 97 -10.02 -0.68 -1.87
N SER A 98 -10.36 -1.67 -2.70
CA SER A 98 -9.63 -2.95 -2.76
C SER A 98 -8.15 -2.75 -3.08
N LEU A 99 -7.81 -1.85 -4.00
CA LEU A 99 -6.41 -1.53 -4.33
C LEU A 99 -5.68 -0.87 -3.15
N LYS A 100 -6.35 -0.02 -2.37
CA LYS A 100 -5.75 0.57 -1.16
C LYS A 100 -5.42 -0.51 -0.12
N LEU A 101 -6.34 -1.44 0.12
CA LEU A 101 -6.13 -2.57 1.03
C LEU A 101 -5.00 -3.49 0.52
N GLN A 102 -4.99 -3.80 -0.77
CA GLN A 102 -3.92 -4.60 -1.39
C GLN A 102 -2.55 -3.92 -1.28
N ASN A 103 -2.48 -2.60 -1.48
CA ASN A 103 -1.25 -1.84 -1.31
C ASN A 103 -0.74 -1.89 0.15
N GLN A 104 -1.63 -1.86 1.14
CA GLN A 104 -1.26 -2.01 2.55
C GLN A 104 -0.74 -3.43 2.85
N ALA A 105 -1.44 -4.46 2.38
CA ALA A 105 -1.00 -5.85 2.54
C ALA A 105 0.37 -6.10 1.86
N THR A 106 0.59 -5.52 0.68
CA THR A 106 1.85 -5.64 -0.06
C THR A 106 3.01 -5.01 0.69
N LYS A 107 2.79 -3.84 1.32
CA LYS A 107 3.81 -3.19 2.16
C LYS A 107 4.20 -4.07 3.35
N LEU A 108 3.24 -4.70 4.01
CA LEU A 108 3.50 -5.62 5.12
C LEU A 108 4.30 -6.83 4.63
N GLN A 109 3.90 -7.44 3.51
CA GLN A 109 4.60 -8.58 2.93
C GLN A 109 6.06 -8.24 2.53
N MET A 110 6.29 -7.07 1.93
CA MET A 110 7.64 -6.61 1.59
C MET A 110 8.51 -6.40 2.84
N PHE A 111 7.91 -5.85 3.90
CA PHE A 111 8.57 -5.68 5.19
C PHE A 111 8.93 -7.04 5.79
N GLU A 112 7.98 -7.96 5.92
CA GLU A 112 8.18 -9.29 6.50
C GLU A 112 9.27 -10.06 5.75
N ASN A 113 9.24 -10.04 4.41
CA ASN A 113 10.26 -10.67 3.58
C ASN A 113 11.68 -10.12 3.86
N THR A 114 11.80 -8.81 4.07
CA THR A 114 13.10 -8.19 4.36
C THR A 114 13.53 -8.45 5.80
N PHE A 115 12.59 -8.37 6.75
CA PHE A 115 12.80 -8.74 8.15
C PHE A 115 13.32 -10.17 8.27
N PHE A 116 12.63 -11.15 7.68
CA PHE A 116 13.02 -12.55 7.79
C PHE A 116 14.38 -12.83 7.13
N LYS A 117 14.71 -12.15 6.02
CA LYS A 117 16.04 -12.23 5.41
C LYS A 117 17.13 -11.67 6.33
N LEU A 118 16.91 -10.51 6.95
CA LEU A 118 17.86 -9.92 7.91
C LEU A 118 17.97 -10.77 9.18
N PHE A 119 16.87 -11.37 9.62
CA PHE A 119 16.81 -12.27 10.76
C PHE A 119 17.57 -13.59 10.51
N GLU A 120 17.46 -14.16 9.31
CA GLU A 120 18.26 -15.31 8.90
C GLU A 120 19.76 -14.96 8.85
N GLN A 121 20.11 -13.79 8.31
CA GLN A 121 21.50 -13.30 8.31
C GLN A 121 22.03 -13.07 9.73
N HIS A 122 21.20 -12.53 10.63
CA HIS A 122 21.51 -12.40 12.04
C HIS A 122 21.86 -13.76 12.66
N ASN A 123 21.03 -14.78 12.43
CA ASN A 123 21.27 -16.13 12.96
C ASN A 123 22.55 -16.75 12.40
N LYS A 124 22.84 -16.57 11.10
CA LYS A 124 24.12 -17.01 10.51
C LYS A 124 25.32 -16.32 11.15
N MET A 125 25.22 -15.02 11.44
CA MET A 125 26.30 -14.30 12.13
C MET A 125 26.44 -14.73 13.59
N LEU A 126 25.33 -15.08 14.24
CA LEU A 126 25.34 -15.62 15.59
C LEU A 126 26.10 -16.97 15.63
N ASP A 127 25.80 -17.88 14.70
CA ASP A 127 26.51 -19.14 14.57
C ASP A 127 28.01 -18.92 14.32
N ASN A 128 28.36 -17.96 13.46
CA ASN A 128 29.75 -17.58 13.21
C ASN A 128 30.45 -17.07 14.48
N CYS A 129 29.74 -16.36 15.36
CA CYS A 129 30.29 -15.88 16.63
C CYS A 129 30.58 -17.02 17.61
N TYR A 130 29.71 -18.03 17.67
CA TYR A 130 29.96 -19.22 18.49
C TYR A 130 31.15 -20.03 17.95
N ASN A 131 31.25 -20.19 16.63
CA ASN A 131 32.30 -20.99 16.01
C ASN A 131 33.67 -20.29 16.01
N SER A 132 33.73 -18.96 16.06
CA SER A 132 34.98 -18.20 16.00
C SER A 132 35.70 -18.03 17.35
N HIS A 133 35.28 -18.73 18.41
CA HIS A 133 35.71 -18.51 19.80
C HIS A 133 35.44 -17.08 20.32
N GLY A 134 34.71 -16.24 19.57
CA GLY A 134 34.55 -14.81 19.85
C GLY A 134 33.69 -14.49 21.07
N ILE A 135 32.60 -15.23 21.29
CA ILE A 135 31.71 -15.04 22.46
C ILE A 135 32.41 -15.48 23.74
N ILE A 136 33.09 -16.63 23.67
CA ILE A 136 33.88 -17.18 24.77
C ILE A 136 34.99 -16.19 25.16
N SER A 137 35.65 -15.51 24.21
CA SER A 137 36.69 -14.52 24.55
C SER A 137 36.16 -13.19 25.11
N ILE A 138 34.93 -12.79 24.80
CA ILE A 138 34.36 -11.49 25.20
C ILE A 138 34.02 -11.39 26.68
N LEU A 139 33.47 -12.48 27.23
CA LEU A 139 33.10 -12.57 28.64
C LEU A 139 34.10 -13.39 29.45
N ASN A 140 35.12 -13.99 28.81
CA ASN A 140 36.25 -14.60 29.51
C ASN A 140 37.14 -13.53 30.16
N TYR A 141 36.65 -13.00 31.26
CA TYR A 141 37.47 -12.59 32.40
C TYR A 141 38.13 -13.81 33.09
N GLN A 142 37.97 -15.03 32.55
CA GLN A 142 38.42 -16.31 33.08
C GLN A 142 39.38 -17.11 32.16
N SER A 143 40.06 -16.47 31.21
CA SER A 143 41.10 -17.17 30.42
C SER A 143 42.43 -17.22 31.17
N ASN A 144 42.70 -18.36 31.79
CA ASN A 144 44.01 -18.84 32.24
C ASN A 144 45.10 -18.58 31.18
N ARG A 145 45.97 -17.59 31.39
CA ARG A 145 47.37 -17.80 31.00
C ARG A 145 47.91 -18.89 31.91
N ILE A 146 48.60 -19.85 31.30
CA ILE A 146 49.08 -21.13 31.85
C ILE A 146 50.15 -20.90 32.93
N ASN A 147 49.78 -20.28 34.04
CA ASN A 147 50.47 -20.25 35.32
C ASN A 147 49.42 -20.02 36.39
N ASP A 148 48.63 -21.07 36.57
CA ASP A 148 47.74 -21.38 37.68
C ASP A 148 47.93 -20.52 38.95
N VAL A 149 47.00 -19.58 39.15
CA VAL A 149 46.30 -19.40 40.43
C VAL A 149 44.88 -19.00 40.06
N GLY A 150 43.88 -19.71 40.60
CA GLY A 150 42.46 -19.33 40.55
C GLY A 150 42.21 -17.96 41.19
N GLY A 151 42.62 -16.90 40.52
CA GLY A 151 42.23 -15.53 40.79
C GLY A 151 41.05 -15.21 39.90
N VAL A 152 39.85 -15.23 40.50
CA VAL A 152 38.85 -14.21 40.14
C VAL A 152 39.63 -12.90 40.08
N LEU A 153 39.62 -12.19 38.96
CA LEU A 153 40.10 -10.81 38.93
C LEU A 153 39.16 -10.03 39.85
N LYS A 154 39.47 -10.04 41.16
CA LYS A 154 38.69 -9.41 42.22
C LYS A 154 38.64 -7.88 42.06
N ASP A 155 39.44 -7.34 41.14
CA ASP A 155 39.64 -5.90 40.95
C ASP A 155 39.45 -5.45 39.49
N ALA A 156 38.84 -6.31 38.66
CA ALA A 156 38.42 -5.95 37.31
C ALA A 156 37.50 -4.73 37.32
N ASN A 157 37.88 -3.64 36.65
CA ASN A 157 37.01 -2.47 36.53
C ASN A 157 36.37 -2.40 35.14
N LYS A 158 35.30 -1.61 35.04
CA LYS A 158 34.54 -1.40 33.80
C LYS A 158 35.41 -1.03 32.59
N ASN A 159 36.45 -0.21 32.78
CA ASN A 159 37.28 0.25 31.68
C ASN A 159 38.13 -0.90 31.12
N GLU A 160 38.68 -1.75 31.98
CA GLU A 160 39.42 -2.95 31.56
C GLU A 160 38.52 -3.93 30.78
N LEU A 161 37.27 -4.11 31.21
CA LEU A 161 36.29 -4.91 30.46
C LEU A 161 36.05 -4.34 29.06
N ILE A 162 35.83 -3.03 28.97
CA ILE A 162 35.62 -2.33 27.70
C ILE A 162 36.85 -2.44 26.80
N ASP A 163 38.06 -2.28 27.35
CA ASP A 163 39.28 -2.32 26.57
C ASP A 163 39.60 -3.75 26.08
N ASN A 164 39.37 -4.77 26.91
CA ASN A 164 39.46 -6.18 26.50
C ASN A 164 38.44 -6.52 25.40
N PHE A 165 37.22 -5.99 25.53
CA PHE A 165 36.19 -6.15 24.51
C PHE A 165 36.60 -5.54 23.17
N ARG A 166 37.10 -4.29 23.19
CA ARG A 166 37.60 -3.60 22.00
C ARG A 166 38.76 -4.36 21.36
N TYR A 167 39.74 -4.78 22.16
CA TYR A 167 40.89 -5.55 21.70
C TYR A 167 40.45 -6.84 20.99
N THR A 168 39.50 -7.57 21.59
CA THR A 168 38.94 -8.79 21.01
C THR A 168 38.24 -8.52 19.68
N ASN A 169 37.43 -7.45 19.60
CA ASN A 169 36.74 -7.07 18.37
C ASN A 169 37.66 -6.58 17.25
N GLU A 170 38.82 -6.02 17.58
CA GLU A 170 39.83 -5.61 16.59
C GLU A 170 40.51 -6.83 15.94
N HIS A 171 40.65 -7.93 16.69
CA HIS A 171 41.34 -9.14 16.24
C HIS A 171 40.37 -10.23 15.75
N ASN A 172 39.08 -10.14 16.10
CA ASN A 172 38.03 -11.04 15.64
C ASN A 172 36.77 -10.26 15.23
N ASN A 173 36.57 -10.13 13.92
CA ASN A 173 35.45 -9.39 13.36
C ASN A 173 34.10 -10.12 13.49
N ALA A 174 34.05 -11.40 13.90
CA ALA A 174 32.79 -12.14 13.95
C ALA A 174 31.76 -11.46 14.84
N VAL A 175 32.17 -11.07 16.05
CA VAL A 175 31.31 -10.43 17.05
C VAL A 175 30.88 -9.04 16.58
N LYS A 176 31.83 -8.24 16.10
CA LYS A 176 31.55 -6.93 15.50
C LYS A 176 30.52 -7.04 14.38
N ASN A 177 30.68 -8.02 13.49
CA ASN A 177 29.77 -8.25 12.37
C ASN A 177 28.38 -8.66 12.86
N TYR A 178 28.31 -9.55 13.85
CA TYR A 178 27.05 -9.96 14.47
C TYR A 178 26.30 -8.78 15.10
N PHE A 179 26.95 -8.01 15.97
CA PHE A 179 26.29 -6.86 16.60
C PHE A 179 25.95 -5.77 15.59
N MET A 180 26.70 -5.64 14.50
CA MET A 180 26.35 -4.75 13.40
C MET A 180 25.07 -5.23 12.69
N VAL A 181 24.93 -6.53 12.42
CA VAL A 181 23.71 -7.08 11.82
C VAL A 181 22.52 -6.94 12.77
N LEU A 182 22.69 -7.20 14.07
CA LEU A 182 21.64 -6.98 15.07
C LEU A 182 21.23 -5.50 15.13
N TYR A 183 22.18 -4.56 15.08
CA TYR A 183 21.88 -3.13 14.98
C TYR A 183 21.06 -2.80 13.73
N GLN A 184 21.48 -3.28 12.54
CA GLN A 184 20.75 -3.02 11.30
C GLN A 184 19.35 -3.64 11.32
N LEU A 185 19.18 -4.81 11.94
CA LEU A 185 17.89 -5.46 12.11
C LEU A 185 16.95 -4.62 13.00
N LEU A 186 17.41 -4.17 14.17
CA LEU A 186 16.61 -3.31 15.05
C LEU A 186 16.29 -1.97 14.39
N LYS A 187 17.26 -1.35 13.72
CA LYS A 187 17.07 -0.11 12.96
C LYS A 187 16.04 -0.28 11.84
N PHE A 188 16.10 -1.39 11.11
CA PHE A 188 15.14 -1.71 10.05
C PHE A 188 13.73 -1.84 10.62
N ILE A 189 13.57 -2.61 11.71
CA ILE A 189 12.27 -2.77 12.39
C ILE A 189 11.74 -1.41 12.82
N ASP A 190 12.54 -0.61 13.52
CA ASP A 190 12.14 0.69 14.04
C ASP A 190 11.64 1.64 12.94
N ILE A 191 12.47 1.87 11.92
CA ILE A 191 12.18 2.82 10.85
C ILE A 191 10.98 2.37 10.03
N GLN A 192 10.94 1.10 9.62
CA GLN A 192 9.89 0.62 8.72
C GLN A 192 8.56 0.42 9.43
N CYS A 193 8.56 0.00 10.70
CA CYS A 193 7.32 -0.14 11.45
C CYS A 193 6.71 1.22 11.75
N ILE A 194 7.50 2.23 12.14
CA ILE A 194 7.00 3.60 12.33
C ILE A 194 6.43 4.15 11.02
N LYS A 195 7.16 4.01 9.91
CA LYS A 195 6.75 4.54 8.61
C LYS A 195 5.43 3.94 8.10
N ASN A 196 5.19 2.66 8.38
CA ASN A 196 4.05 1.93 7.83
C ASN A 196 2.97 1.59 8.89
N ASN A 197 3.13 2.06 10.13
CA ASN A 197 2.26 1.75 11.27
C ASN A 197 2.13 0.23 11.54
N PHE A 198 3.26 -0.47 11.51
CA PHE A 198 3.34 -1.89 11.88
C PHE A 198 3.73 -2.07 13.37
N ASP A 199 3.48 -3.26 13.91
CA ASP A 199 3.82 -3.58 15.29
C ASP A 199 5.32 -3.87 15.46
N ALA A 200 6.10 -2.83 15.78
CA ALA A 200 7.53 -2.95 16.03
C ALA A 200 7.86 -3.86 17.23
N LYS A 201 7.00 -3.89 18.26
CA LYS A 201 7.25 -4.66 19.49
C LYS A 201 7.13 -6.15 19.20
N PHE A 202 6.17 -6.55 18.37
CA PHE A 202 6.04 -7.93 17.90
C PHE A 202 7.35 -8.44 17.27
N PHE A 203 7.90 -7.72 16.28
CA PHE A 203 9.12 -8.15 15.59
C PHE A 203 10.37 -8.09 16.48
N THR A 204 10.49 -7.07 17.35
CA THR A 204 11.63 -7.00 18.29
C THR A 204 11.58 -8.07 19.37
N ASN A 205 10.39 -8.50 19.79
CA ASN A 205 10.24 -9.66 20.68
C ASN A 205 10.72 -10.96 20.00
N MET A 206 10.49 -11.14 18.69
CA MET A 206 11.04 -12.28 17.94
C MET A 206 12.58 -12.24 17.92
N VAL A 207 13.18 -11.07 17.75
CA VAL A 207 14.64 -10.88 17.84
C VAL A 207 15.14 -11.24 19.23
N ARG A 208 14.52 -10.67 20.26
CA ARG A 208 14.87 -10.88 21.67
C ARG A 208 14.82 -12.36 22.07
N ALA A 209 13.86 -13.12 21.56
CA ALA A 209 13.68 -14.53 21.88
C ALA A 209 14.86 -15.43 21.46
N ILE A 210 15.70 -15.00 20.52
CA ILE A 210 16.89 -15.74 20.08
C ILE A 210 18.16 -15.31 20.82
N LEU A 211 18.15 -14.13 21.46
CA LEU A 211 19.31 -13.64 22.19
C LEU A 211 19.43 -14.40 23.50
N ASP A 212 20.48 -15.20 23.63
CA ASP A 212 20.78 -15.88 24.89
C ASP A 212 21.44 -14.93 25.90
N ASN A 213 21.67 -15.43 27.10
CA ASN A 213 22.18 -14.61 28.19
C ASN A 213 23.57 -14.04 27.92
N GLU A 214 24.46 -14.84 27.33
CA GLU A 214 25.84 -14.43 27.04
C GLU A 214 25.87 -13.36 25.95
N ILE A 215 25.01 -13.48 24.93
CA ILE A 215 24.82 -12.47 23.91
C ILE A 215 24.27 -11.16 24.48
N LEU A 216 23.29 -11.22 25.39
CA LEU A 216 22.74 -10.03 26.02
C LEU A 216 23.79 -9.31 26.88
N LYS A 217 24.60 -10.05 27.64
CA LYS A 217 25.74 -9.49 28.38
C LYS A 217 26.76 -8.84 27.45
N ALA A 218 27.17 -9.54 26.39
CA ALA A 218 28.11 -9.03 25.41
C ALA A 218 27.56 -7.80 24.66
N LEU A 219 26.25 -7.75 24.39
CA LEU A 219 25.59 -6.60 23.77
C LEU A 219 25.68 -5.36 24.66
N ALA A 220 25.47 -5.52 25.97
CA ALA A 220 25.60 -4.42 26.92
C ALA A 220 27.02 -3.84 26.90
N VAL A 221 28.05 -4.71 26.93
CA VAL A 221 29.44 -4.28 26.83
C VAL A 221 29.72 -3.63 25.47
N ASN A 222 29.22 -4.20 24.38
CA ASN A 222 29.44 -3.71 23.02
C ASN A 222 28.99 -2.27 22.82
N ILE A 223 27.79 -1.94 23.26
CA ILE A 223 27.24 -0.59 23.07
C ILE A 223 27.99 0.42 23.94
N VAL A 224 28.32 0.09 25.19
CA VAL A 224 29.09 0.99 26.06
C VAL A 224 30.53 1.15 25.58
N ALA A 225 31.11 0.12 24.93
CA ALA A 225 32.45 0.15 24.40
C ALA A 225 32.63 1.15 23.24
N TYR A 226 31.59 1.54 22.52
CA TYR A 226 31.69 2.46 21.38
C TYR A 226 30.74 3.66 21.52
N LYS A 227 31.31 4.87 21.59
CA LYS A 227 30.55 6.12 21.74
C LYS A 227 29.57 6.39 20.58
N ASP A 228 29.86 5.87 19.39
CA ASP A 228 29.02 6.10 18.19
C ASP A 228 27.75 5.25 18.17
N PHE A 229 27.55 4.35 19.15
CA PHE A 229 26.41 3.44 19.22
C PHE A 229 25.20 4.02 19.96
N THR A 230 25.05 5.35 20.01
CA THR A 230 23.91 6.03 20.64
C THR A 230 22.56 5.55 20.08
N GLN A 231 22.42 5.45 18.74
CA GLN A 231 21.19 4.94 18.12
C GLN A 231 20.93 3.48 18.48
N TYR A 232 21.99 2.67 18.61
CA TYR A 232 21.84 1.27 19.00
C TYR A 232 21.34 1.16 20.45
N LYS A 233 21.91 1.98 21.35
CA LYS A 233 21.46 2.10 22.73
C LYS A 233 19.98 2.46 22.81
N GLU A 234 19.55 3.47 22.04
CA GLU A 234 18.13 3.88 21.98
C GLU A 234 17.21 2.74 21.57
N TYR A 235 17.58 1.91 20.58
CA TYR A 235 16.78 0.76 20.19
C TYR A 235 16.70 -0.31 21.29
N VAL A 236 17.82 -0.62 21.92
CA VAL A 236 17.88 -1.60 23.03
C VAL A 236 17.01 -1.15 24.21
N GLU A 237 17.04 0.14 24.54
CA GLU A 237 16.22 0.73 25.60
C GLU A 237 14.74 0.77 25.23
N LYS A 238 14.42 1.24 24.02
CA LYS A 238 13.05 1.37 23.52
C LYS A 238 12.32 0.03 23.46
N TYR A 239 13.03 -1.04 23.08
CA TYR A 239 12.46 -2.36 22.89
C TYR A 239 12.66 -3.30 24.08
N GLU A 240 13.22 -2.79 25.18
CA GLU A 240 13.38 -3.52 26.44
C GLU A 240 14.17 -4.82 26.23
N LEU A 241 15.26 -4.74 25.46
CA LEU A 241 15.95 -5.94 24.96
C LEU A 241 16.59 -6.76 26.09
N PHE A 242 16.90 -6.12 27.24
CA PHE A 242 17.47 -6.76 28.42
C PHE A 242 16.43 -7.28 29.42
N GLU A 243 15.13 -7.29 29.09
CA GLU A 243 14.07 -7.79 29.99
C GLU A 243 14.33 -9.24 30.46
N HIS A 244 14.92 -10.08 29.61
CA HIS A 244 15.23 -11.48 29.93
C HIS A 244 16.70 -11.73 30.28
N LEU A 245 17.48 -10.67 30.51
CA LEU A 245 18.87 -10.80 30.97
C LEU A 245 18.87 -11.48 32.35
N TYR A 246 19.63 -12.56 32.45
CA TYR A 246 19.83 -13.31 33.68
C TYR A 246 21.21 -12.99 34.27
N ILE A 247 21.23 -12.74 35.57
CA ILE A 247 22.42 -12.41 36.34
C ILE A 247 22.58 -13.49 37.41
N ASP A 248 23.78 -14.06 37.50
CA ASP A 248 24.12 -15.05 38.51
C ASP A 248 24.83 -14.42 39.74
N ASP A 249 25.06 -15.22 40.78
CA ASP A 249 25.71 -14.73 42.00
C ASP A 249 27.14 -14.20 41.75
N LYS A 250 27.83 -14.66 40.70
CA LYS A 250 29.16 -14.17 40.36
C LYS A 250 29.09 -12.77 39.76
N ASP A 251 28.14 -12.56 38.86
CA ASP A 251 27.87 -11.26 38.26
C ASP A 251 27.51 -10.22 39.35
N VAL A 252 26.67 -10.60 40.32
CA VAL A 252 26.31 -9.76 41.49
C VAL A 252 27.52 -9.44 42.35
N ASN A 253 28.37 -10.42 42.64
CA ASN A 253 29.55 -10.22 43.49
C ASN A 253 30.63 -9.36 42.83
N SER A 254 30.76 -9.39 41.51
CA SER A 254 31.77 -8.58 40.80
C SER A 254 31.38 -7.11 40.62
N ASN A 255 30.07 -6.78 40.63
CA ASN A 255 29.48 -5.50 40.20
C ASN A 255 29.88 -5.02 38.78
N LEU A 256 30.79 -5.70 38.09
CA LEU A 256 31.38 -5.27 36.83
C LEU A 256 30.35 -5.15 35.71
N LEU A 257 29.49 -6.16 35.57
CA LEU A 257 28.39 -6.12 34.60
C LEU A 257 27.41 -4.99 34.95
N PHE A 258 27.12 -4.79 36.23
CA PHE A 258 26.22 -3.72 36.66
C PHE A 258 26.78 -2.32 36.35
N ASP A 259 28.10 -2.10 36.49
CA ASP A 259 28.74 -0.84 36.10
C ASP A 259 28.58 -0.51 34.61
N VAL A 260 28.37 -1.52 33.76
CA VAL A 260 27.99 -1.36 32.36
C VAL A 260 26.49 -1.11 32.24
N LEU A 261 25.65 -1.91 32.91
CA LEU A 261 24.20 -1.81 32.84
C LEU A 261 23.64 -0.48 33.36
N ILE A 262 24.32 0.19 34.32
CA ILE A 262 23.88 1.50 34.81
C ILE A 262 23.90 2.60 33.74
N GLU A 263 24.65 2.40 32.65
CA GLU A 263 24.69 3.35 31.53
C GLU A 263 23.36 3.39 30.79
N TYR A 264 22.54 2.35 30.86
CA TYR A 264 21.26 2.27 30.16
C TYR A 264 20.14 2.90 30.97
N ASP A 265 19.13 3.40 30.26
CA ASP A 265 17.85 3.76 30.87
C ASP A 265 17.18 2.51 31.47
N LYS A 266 16.52 2.67 32.62
CA LYS A 266 15.82 1.59 33.32
C LYS A 266 14.79 0.86 32.44
N LYS A 267 14.24 1.52 31.41
CA LYS A 267 13.31 0.92 30.45
C LYS A 267 13.92 -0.26 29.70
N ALA A 268 15.25 -0.29 29.48
CA ALA A 268 15.89 -1.41 28.80
C ALA A 268 15.63 -2.76 29.46
N PHE A 269 15.33 -2.76 30.77
CA PHE A 269 15.14 -3.96 31.58
C PHE A 269 13.68 -4.40 31.71
N GLY A 270 12.72 -3.68 31.12
CA GLY A 270 11.30 -4.05 31.12
C GLY A 270 10.78 -4.41 32.52
N LYS A 271 10.38 -5.68 32.70
CA LYS A 271 9.85 -6.23 33.96
C LYS A 271 10.86 -7.04 34.77
N ASN A 272 12.16 -6.89 34.52
CA ASN A 272 13.19 -7.65 35.23
C ASN A 272 13.45 -7.09 36.63
N GLU A 273 12.66 -7.54 37.62
CA GLU A 273 12.72 -7.05 39.00
C GLU A 273 14.13 -7.16 39.62
N LYS A 274 14.81 -8.30 39.43
CA LYS A 274 16.16 -8.51 39.99
C LYS A 274 17.17 -7.47 39.52
N ILE A 275 17.15 -7.13 38.23
CA ILE A 275 18.05 -6.11 37.68
C ILE A 275 17.62 -4.73 38.14
N LEU A 276 16.32 -4.44 38.14
CA LEU A 276 15.78 -3.14 38.52
C LEU A 276 16.10 -2.80 39.99
N ASP A 277 15.95 -3.76 40.90
CA ASP A 277 16.28 -3.59 42.31
C ASP A 277 17.76 -3.22 42.48
N LYS A 278 18.65 -4.02 41.85
CA LYS A 278 20.09 -3.77 41.91
C LYS A 278 20.52 -2.48 41.21
N TYR A 279 19.87 -2.12 40.12
CA TYR A 279 20.09 -0.86 39.39
C TYR A 279 19.78 0.34 40.28
N ASN A 280 18.68 0.31 41.04
CA ASN A 280 18.32 1.38 41.96
C ASN A 280 19.32 1.50 43.12
N GLU A 281 19.70 0.37 43.75
CA GLU A 281 20.72 0.34 44.81
C GLU A 281 22.03 1.01 44.37
N LEU A 282 22.53 0.66 43.18
CA LEU A 282 23.81 1.15 42.69
C LEU A 282 23.75 2.61 42.26
N LYS A 283 22.62 3.09 41.75
CA LYS A 283 22.46 4.49 41.35
C LYS A 283 22.34 5.42 42.55
N GLU A 284 21.70 4.96 43.63
CA GLU A 284 21.66 5.67 44.91
C GLU A 284 23.04 5.75 45.57
N SER A 285 23.88 4.72 45.45
CA SER A 285 25.25 4.72 46.00
C SER A 285 26.26 5.63 45.28
N LYS A 286 25.93 6.10 44.07
CA LYS A 286 26.80 6.94 43.22
C LYS A 286 26.37 8.42 43.17
N GLN A 287 25.29 8.79 43.87
CA GLN A 287 24.85 10.17 44.13
C GLN A 287 25.37 10.66 45.47
#